data_AF-A0A329XQ29-F1
#
_entry.id   AF-A0A329XQ29-F1
#
_cell.length_a   1.000
_cell.length_b   1.000
_cell.length_c   1.000
_cell.angle_alpha   90.00
_cell.angle_beta   90.00
_cell.angle_gamma   90.00
#
_symmetry.space_group_name_H-M   'P 1'
#
loop_
_entity.id
_entity.type
_entity.pdbx_description
1 polymer ?
#
loop_
_entity_poly.entity_id
_entity_poly.type
_entity_poly.pdbx_seq_one_letter_code
_entity_poly.pdbx_strand_id
1 'polypeptide(L)' 'PPAWDPSTGREAEPPGRGKFLVKVGGRPGIPVNVQLTSTELSINDTNRLWHEQSRVGRRTAPADPVQEKVGADA' A
#
# COMPACT_ATOMS: atom_id res chain seq x y z
N PRO A 1 5.89 2.98 -4.53
CA PRO A 1 4.66 3.05 -3.71
C PRO A 1 3.47 2.54 -4.53
N PRO A 2 2.53 1.83 -3.91
CA PRO A 2 1.28 1.44 -4.57
C PRO A 2 0.49 2.66 -5.03
N ALA A 3 -0.35 2.45 -6.04
CA ALA A 3 -1.23 3.50 -6.53
C ALA A 3 -2.47 3.59 -5.63
N TRP A 4 -3.15 4.73 -5.63
CA TRP A 4 -4.45 4.87 -4.97
C TRP A 4 -5.56 4.81 -6.01
N ASP A 5 -6.58 4.00 -5.78
CA ASP A 5 -7.80 3.99 -6.58
C ASP A 5 -8.89 4.85 -5.90
N PRO A 6 -9.19 6.04 -6.43
CA PRO A 6 -10.19 6.94 -5.84
C PRO A 6 -11.63 6.43 -6.01
N SER A 7 -11.89 5.52 -6.94
CA SER A 7 -13.24 4.99 -7.19
C SER A 7 -13.64 3.90 -6.19
N THR A 8 -12.67 3.12 -5.71
CA THR A 8 -12.89 2.06 -4.72
C THR A 8 -12.40 2.42 -3.32
N GLY A 9 -11.66 3.54 -3.18
CA GLY A 9 -11.09 3.98 -1.92
C GLY A 9 -10.06 3.00 -1.37
N ARG A 10 -9.36 2.28 -2.26
CA ARG A 10 -8.41 1.22 -1.89
C ARG A 10 -7.08 1.44 -2.57
N GLU A 11 -6.08 0.82 -1.96
CA GLU A 11 -4.76 0.69 -2.54
C GLU A 11 -4.83 -0.19 -3.80
N ALA A 12 -4.28 0.33 -4.89
CA ALA A 12 -4.22 -0.30 -6.20
C ALA A 12 -2.81 -0.79 -6.50
N GLU A 13 -2.73 -1.75 -7.41
CA GLU A 13 -1.44 -2.26 -7.86
C GLU A 13 -0.55 -1.12 -8.37
N PRO A 14 0.75 -1.10 -8.02
CA PRO A 14 1.67 -0.09 -8.52
C PRO A 14 1.67 -0.04 -10.06
N PRO A 15 1.79 1.15 -10.66
CA PRO A 15 1.87 1.28 -12.10
C PRO A 15 3.08 0.51 -12.64
N GLY A 16 2.87 -0.22 -13.73
CA GLY A 16 3.92 -1.05 -14.36
C GLY A 16 4.12 -2.43 -13.72
N ARG A 17 3.41 -2.78 -12.64
CA ARG A 17 3.46 -4.13 -12.06
C ARG A 17 3.13 -5.18 -13.13
N GLY A 18 4.01 -6.19 -13.23
CA GLY A 18 3.91 -7.27 -14.20
C GLY A 18 4.26 -6.89 -15.65
N LYS A 19 4.43 -5.61 -15.99
CA LYS A 19 4.72 -5.19 -17.37
C LYS A 19 6.21 -5.27 -17.65
N PHE A 20 6.62 -6.25 -18.45
CA PHE A 20 8.01 -6.46 -18.85
C PHE A 20 8.16 -6.49 -20.37
N LEU A 21 9.37 -6.25 -20.85
CA LEU A 21 9.73 -6.34 -22.26
C LEU A 21 10.84 -7.37 -22.43
N VAL A 22 10.61 -8.42 -23.21
CA VAL A 22 11.65 -9.36 -23.60
C VAL A 22 12.32 -8.84 -24.87
N LYS A 23 13.60 -8.50 -24.78
CA LYS A 23 14.40 -8.00 -25.90
C LYS A 23 15.27 -9.10 -26.48
N VAL A 24 15.13 -9.37 -27.78
CA VAL A 24 15.95 -10.37 -28.49
C VAL A 24 16.55 -9.77 -29.75
N GLY A 25 17.88 -9.60 -29.75
CA GLY A 25 18.63 -9.05 -30.88
C GLY A 25 18.12 -7.68 -31.35
N GLY A 26 18.22 -7.41 -32.66
CA GLY A 26 17.80 -6.14 -33.27
C GLY A 26 16.28 -5.94 -33.42
N ARG A 27 15.46 -6.97 -33.16
CA ARG A 27 14.00 -6.90 -33.36
C ARG A 27 13.31 -6.04 -32.28
N PRO A 28 12.15 -5.43 -32.56
CA PRO A 28 11.32 -4.82 -31.53
C PRO A 28 11.07 -5.81 -30.37
N GLY A 29 11.06 -5.31 -29.13
CA GLY A 29 10.87 -6.16 -27.95
C GLY A 29 9.45 -6.74 -27.85
N ILE A 30 9.32 -7.87 -27.17
CA ILE A 30 8.04 -8.55 -26.95
C ILE A 30 7.50 -8.11 -25.58
N PRO A 31 6.38 -7.36 -25.53
CA PRO A 31 5.77 -7.00 -24.25
C PRO A 31 5.09 -8.23 -23.64
N VAL A 32 5.29 -8.43 -22.34
CA VAL A 32 4.67 -9.51 -21.58
C VAL A 32 4.07 -8.97 -20.29
N ASN A 33 3.02 -9.64 -19.81
CA ASN A 33 2.45 -9.41 -18.49
C ASN A 33 2.76 -10.61 -17.60
N VAL A 34 3.60 -10.42 -16.59
CA VAL A 34 4.03 -11.44 -15.65
C VAL A 34 3.15 -11.38 -14.41
N GLN A 35 2.60 -12.53 -14.03
CA GLN A 35 1.89 -12.71 -12.77
C GLN A 35 2.57 -13.83 -12.01
N LEU A 36 2.94 -13.55 -10.76
CA LEU A 36 3.46 -14.58 -9.88
C LEU A 36 2.30 -15.43 -9.37
N THR A 37 2.48 -16.74 -9.37
CA THR A 37 1.61 -17.65 -8.62
C THR A 37 1.73 -17.38 -7.12
N SER A 38 0.78 -17.89 -6.34
CA SER A 38 0.82 -17.74 -4.87
C SER A 38 2.10 -18.30 -4.24
N THR A 39 2.65 -19.39 -4.79
CA THR A 39 3.89 -20.02 -4.32
C THR A 39 5.12 -19.21 -4.71
N GLU A 40 5.15 -18.63 -5.90
CA GLU A 40 6.26 -17.78 -6.31
C GLU A 40 6.27 -16.45 -5.53
N LEU A 41 5.08 -15.89 -5.27
CA LEU A 41 4.94 -14.64 -4.52
C LEU A 41 5.43 -14.80 -3.08
N SER A 42 5.13 -15.91 -2.40
CA SER A 42 5.55 -16.11 -1.01
C SER A 42 7.07 -16.11 -0.81
N ILE A 43 7.82 -16.43 -1.88
CA ILE A 43 9.27 -16.48 -1.89
C ILE A 43 9.87 -15.17 -2.44
N ASN A 44 9.24 -14.56 -3.44
CA ASN A 44 9.81 -13.45 -4.22
C ASN A 44 9.13 -12.09 -3.98
N ASP A 45 8.38 -11.94 -2.89
CA ASP A 45 7.79 -10.66 -2.53
C ASP A 45 8.85 -9.65 -2.04
N THR A 46 9.28 -8.78 -2.95
CA THR A 46 10.22 -7.68 -2.66
C THR A 46 9.54 -6.49 -1.98
N ASN A 47 8.20 -6.46 -1.87
CA ASN A 47 7.48 -5.42 -1.15
C ASN A 47 7.33 -5.71 0.35
N ARG A 48 7.95 -6.77 0.87
CA ARG A 48 7.81 -7.21 2.26
C ARG A 48 7.89 -6.11 3.31
N LEU A 49 8.86 -5.19 3.18
CA LEU A 49 9.04 -4.08 4.14
C LEU A 49 7.96 -2.99 4.02
N TRP A 50 7.28 -2.90 2.88
CA TRP A 50 6.18 -1.96 2.67
C TRP A 50 4.85 -2.46 3.24
N HIS A 51 4.71 -3.78 3.44
CA HIS A 51 3.54 -4.37 4.11
C HIS A 51 3.54 -4.12 5.62
N GLU A 52 4.70 -3.83 6.21
CA GLU A 52 4.80 -3.51 7.62
C GLU A 52 4.19 -2.14 7.91
N GLN A 53 3.21 -2.09 8.82
CA GLN A 53 2.62 -0.81 9.23
C GLN A 53 3.69 0.07 9.88
N SER A 54 3.81 1.30 9.38
CA SER A 54 4.71 2.30 9.96
C SER A 54 4.40 2.53 11.45
N ARG A 55 5.40 2.32 12.31
CA ARG A 55 5.33 2.56 13.75
C ARG A 55 5.08 4.03 14.12
N VAL A 56 5.29 4.95 13.19
CA VAL A 56 5.16 6.40 13.39
C VAL A 56 3.69 6.85 13.55
N GLY A 57 2.73 6.03 13.11
CA GLY A 57 1.30 6.36 13.15
C GLY A 57 0.59 6.08 14.49
N ARG A 58 1.18 5.30 15.41
CA ARG A 58 0.53 4.95 16.68
C ARG A 58 0.73 6.08 17.70
N ARG A 59 0.07 7.21 17.47
CA ARG A 59 -0.16 8.19 18.55
C ARG A 59 -1.23 7.59 19.46
N THR A 60 -0.83 7.16 20.64
CA THR A 60 -1.77 6.96 21.76
C THR A 60 -2.51 8.28 21.92
N ALA A 61 -3.80 8.32 21.57
CA ALA A 61 -4.61 9.50 21.85
C ALA A 61 -4.57 9.73 23.37
N PRO A 62 -4.21 10.93 23.86
CA PRO A 62 -4.34 11.23 25.27
C PRO A 62 -5.81 11.05 25.65
N ALA A 63 -6.08 10.34 26.74
CA ALA A 63 -7.43 10.18 27.27
C ALA A 63 -8.04 11.58 27.49
N ASP A 64 -9.19 11.85 26.89
CA ASP A 64 -9.91 13.11 27.08
C ASP A 64 -10.20 13.31 28.57
N PRO A 65 -9.75 14.40 29.22
CA PRO A 65 -10.24 14.74 30.55
C PRO A 65 -11.70 15.19 30.42
N VAL A 66 -12.55 14.53 31.22
CA VAL A 66 -13.98 14.79 31.35
C VAL A 66 -14.21 16.28 31.63
N GLN A 67 -14.95 16.98 30.77
CA GLN A 67 -15.40 18.35 31.04
C GLN A 67 -16.48 18.33 32.13
N GLU A 68 -16.08 18.71 33.34
CA GLU A 68 -17.01 19.09 34.41
C GLU A 68 -17.68 20.43 34.01
N LYS A 69 -18.97 20.36 33.66
CA LYS A 69 -19.79 21.56 33.44
C LYS A 69 -19.98 22.27 34.78
N VAL A 70 -19.28 23.38 34.97
CA VAL A 70 -19.61 24.38 35.97
C VAL A 70 -20.93 25.03 35.56
N GLY A 71 -22.03 24.57 36.18
CA GLY A 71 -23.32 25.24 36.16
C GLY A 71 -23.44 26.13 37.39
N ALA A 72 -23.21 27.42 37.20
CA ALA A 72 -23.69 28.46 38.09
C ALA A 72 -25.19 28.59 37.87
N ASP A 73 -25.98 28.51 38.95
CA ASP A 73 -27.29 29.17 39.05
C ASP A 73 -27.67 29.30 40.54
N ALA A 74 -27.86 30.57 40.93
CA ALA A 74 -28.54 31.15 42.11
C ALA A 74 -28.02 30.86 43.54
#